data_AF-A0A6A4I2S4-F1
#
_entry.id   AF-A0A6A4I2S4-F1
#
_cell.length_a   1.000
_cell.length_b   1.000
_cell.length_c   1.000
_cell.angle_alpha   90.00
_cell.angle_beta   90.00
_cell.angle_gamma   90.00
#
_symmetry.space_group_name_H-M   'P 1'
#
loop_
_entity.id
_entity.type
_entity.pdbx_description
1 polymer ?
#
loop_
_entity_poly.entity_id
_entity_poly.type
_entity_poly.pdbx_seq_one_letter_code
_entity_poly.pdbx_strand_id
1 'polypeptide(L)'
;VKEHKEMLNPVRRLPFDVLQEIFLHGAGMYTDAGSHFGSISHSLDLTSPPWVYGRVCRWWKQVTLKTPLLWTRIKVVKRHLTMRRNFTVTGSVSVKGRTSYYTDTGVS
;
A
#
# COMPACT_ATOMS: atom_id res chain seq x y z
N VAL A 1 17.05 10.07 38.03
CA VAL A 1 16.54 10.36 36.66
C VAL A 1 15.45 9.36 36.31
N LYS A 2 14.17 9.65 36.59
CA LYS A 2 13.07 8.66 36.50
C LYS A 2 11.76 9.23 35.91
N GLU A 3 11.85 10.19 34.99
CA GLU A 3 10.69 10.94 34.49
C GLU A 3 10.57 11.02 32.95
N HIS A 4 10.94 9.96 32.22
CA HIS A 4 10.84 9.99 30.74
C HIS A 4 10.16 8.75 30.13
N LYS A 5 9.54 7.88 30.93
CA LYS A 5 8.81 6.71 30.41
C LYS A 5 7.32 6.96 30.14
N GLU A 6 6.74 8.00 30.74
CA GLU A 6 5.31 8.32 30.55
C GLU A 6 5.02 9.13 29.28
N MET A 7 6.03 9.84 28.74
CA MET A 7 5.89 10.62 27.50
C MET A 7 5.87 9.77 26.22
N LEU A 8 6.25 8.49 26.28
CA LEU A 8 6.42 7.67 25.07
C LEU A 8 5.13 7.03 24.57
N ASN A 9 3.96 7.29 25.16
CA ASN A 9 2.74 6.68 24.61
C ASN A 9 1.38 7.37 24.73
N PRO A 10 1.23 8.60 24.22
CA PRO A 10 -0.09 9.17 23.98
C PRO A 10 -0.91 8.30 22.99
N VAL A 11 -0.28 7.71 21.97
CA VAL A 11 -1.01 6.97 20.93
C VAL A 11 -1.60 5.63 21.42
N ARG A 12 -0.96 4.93 22.36
CA ARG A 12 -1.53 3.70 22.97
C ARG A 12 -2.77 3.98 23.81
N ARG A 13 -3.01 5.24 24.20
CA ARG A 13 -4.23 5.65 24.93
C ARG A 13 -5.37 6.00 23.99
N LEU A 14 -5.13 6.11 22.69
CA LEU A 14 -6.20 6.39 21.74
C LEU A 14 -7.17 5.21 21.69
N PRO A 15 -8.49 5.48 21.74
CA PRO A 15 -9.50 4.48 21.44
C PRO A 15 -9.25 3.87 20.07
N PHE A 16 -9.70 2.62 19.91
CA PHE A 16 -9.59 1.87 18.66
C PHE A 16 -10.12 2.67 17.47
N ASP A 17 -11.31 3.25 17.59
CA ASP A 17 -12.00 3.97 16.51
C ASP A 17 -11.23 5.21 16.05
N VAL A 18 -10.65 5.96 17.00
CA VAL A 18 -9.86 7.16 16.68
C VAL A 18 -8.59 6.79 15.93
N LEU A 19 -7.89 5.75 16.38
CA LEU A 19 -6.67 5.30 15.70
C LEU A 19 -6.98 4.68 14.33
N GLN A 20 -8.09 3.94 14.22
CA GLN A 20 -8.61 3.45 12.94
C GLN A 20 -8.86 4.61 11.97
N GLU A 21 -9.53 5.66 12.43
CA GLU A 21 -9.89 6.80 11.59
C GLU A 21 -8.64 7.52 11.05
N ILE A 22 -7.64 7.73 11.91
CA ILE A 22 -6.34 8.28 11.51
C ILE A 22 -5.70 7.40 10.42
N PHE A 23 -5.74 6.07 10.56
CA PHE A 23 -5.16 5.18 9.57
C PHE A 23 -5.88 5.26 8.22
N LEU A 24 -7.22 5.37 8.22
CA LEU A 24 -8.02 5.51 7.01
C LEU A 24 -7.70 6.82 6.27
N HIS A 25 -7.59 7.92 7.01
CA HIS A 25 -7.14 9.20 6.46
C HIS A 25 -5.73 9.11 5.88
N GLY A 26 -4.76 8.59 6.64
CA GLY A 26 -3.38 8.46 6.18
C GLY A 26 -3.19 7.49 5.01
N ALA A 27 -4.10 6.52 4.84
CA ALA A 27 -4.11 5.60 3.70
C ALA A 27 -4.84 6.18 2.47
N GLY A 28 -5.41 7.38 2.56
CA GLY A 28 -6.14 8.02 1.47
C GLY A 28 -7.48 7.34 1.16
N MET A 29 -8.15 6.72 2.13
CA MET A 29 -9.44 6.05 1.89
C MET A 29 -10.57 7.04 1.54
N TYR A 30 -10.41 8.30 1.91
CA TYR A 30 -11.38 9.37 1.64
C TYR A 30 -11.13 10.13 0.32
N THR A 31 -10.04 9.84 -0.38
CA THR A 31 -9.87 10.34 -1.76
C THR A 31 -10.71 9.49 -2.71
N ASP A 32 -11.04 10.01 -3.88
CA ASP A 32 -11.69 9.19 -4.90
C ASP A 32 -10.78 8.02 -5.31
N ALA A 33 -11.40 6.91 -5.71
CA ALA A 33 -10.67 5.70 -6.03
C ALA A 33 -9.79 5.87 -7.28
N GLY A 34 -10.23 6.68 -8.26
CA GLY A 34 -9.48 6.96 -9.48
C GLY A 34 -8.13 7.62 -9.18
N SER A 35 -8.14 8.67 -8.37
CA SER A 35 -6.94 9.37 -7.89
C SER A 35 -6.06 8.46 -7.02
N HIS A 36 -6.66 7.63 -6.16
CA HIS A 36 -5.91 6.68 -5.32
C HIS A 36 -5.11 5.69 -6.16
N PHE A 37 -5.74 5.09 -7.17
CA PHE A 37 -5.08 4.15 -8.09
C PHE A 37 -4.25 4.83 -9.19
N GLY A 38 -4.46 6.13 -9.44
CA GLY A 38 -3.69 6.93 -10.41
C GLY A 38 -2.26 7.23 -9.97
N SER A 39 -1.99 7.21 -8.65
CA SER A 39 -0.63 7.43 -8.11
C SER A 39 0.39 6.39 -8.58
N ILE A 40 1.66 6.79 -8.71
CA ILE A 40 2.79 5.89 -9.05
C ILE A 40 3.03 4.86 -7.94
N SER A 41 2.58 5.14 -6.72
CA SER A 41 2.69 4.23 -5.57
C SER A 41 2.00 2.89 -5.84
N HIS A 42 2.63 1.80 -5.40
CA HIS A 42 2.10 0.44 -5.52
C HIS A 42 1.97 -0.18 -4.14
N SER A 43 0.92 -0.96 -3.90
CA SER A 43 0.58 -1.47 -2.58
C SER A 43 1.49 -2.60 -2.09
N LEU A 44 2.57 -2.94 -2.81
CA LEU A 44 3.61 -3.86 -2.31
C LEU A 44 4.77 -3.11 -1.65
N ASP A 45 4.75 -1.79 -1.64
CA ASP A 45 5.67 -1.00 -0.83
C ASP A 45 5.33 -1.19 0.65
N LEU A 46 6.22 -1.87 1.37
CA LEU A 46 6.03 -2.17 2.79
C LEU A 46 6.27 -0.95 3.69
N THR A 47 6.73 0.16 3.12
CA THR A 47 6.90 1.46 3.81
C THR A 47 5.66 2.34 3.66
N SER A 48 4.70 1.97 2.81
CA SER A 48 3.43 2.68 2.65
C SER A 48 2.29 2.03 3.45
N PRO A 49 1.17 2.76 3.68
CA PRO A 49 -0.06 2.15 4.15
C PRO A 49 -0.56 1.04 3.21
N PRO A 50 -1.25 0.01 3.73
CA PRO A 50 -1.53 -0.20 5.16
C PRO A 50 -0.37 -0.86 5.94
N TRP A 51 0.70 -1.31 5.27
CA TRP A 51 1.75 -2.15 5.85
C TRP A 51 2.55 -1.47 6.95
N VAL A 52 2.87 -0.19 6.77
CA VAL A 52 3.70 0.57 7.70
C VAL A 52 3.09 0.61 9.11
N TYR A 53 1.76 0.68 9.21
CA TYR A 53 1.06 0.69 10.49
C TYR A 53 1.27 -0.59 11.30
N GLY A 54 1.29 -1.74 10.63
CA GLY A 54 1.49 -3.04 11.27
C GLY A 54 2.89 -3.27 11.83
N ARG A 55 3.86 -2.40 11.50
CA ARG A 55 5.26 -2.51 11.93
C ARG A 55 5.61 -1.65 13.14
N VAL A 56 4.76 -0.69 13.51
CA VAL A 56 5.05 0.26 14.59
C VAL A 56 5.02 -0.42 15.95
N CYS A 57 3.91 -1.08 16.29
CA CYS A 57 3.79 -1.85 17.54
C CYS A 57 2.66 -2.88 17.45
N ARG A 58 2.55 -3.74 18.48
CA ARG A 58 1.49 -4.77 18.55
C ARG A 58 0.08 -4.18 18.48
N TRP A 59 -0.16 -3.05 19.15
CA TRP A 59 -1.48 -2.40 19.16
C TRP A 59 -1.85 -1.90 17.77
N TRP A 60 -0.97 -1.16 17.10
CA TRP A 60 -1.23 -0.66 15.74
C TRP A 60 -1.47 -1.81 14.76
N LYS A 61 -0.67 -2.89 14.85
CA LYS A 61 -0.90 -4.10 14.05
C LYS A 61 -2.30 -4.69 14.25
N GLN A 62 -2.78 -4.75 15.50
CA GLN A 62 -4.13 -5.22 15.77
C GLN A 62 -5.19 -4.30 15.15
N VAL A 63 -5.03 -2.98 15.23
CA VAL A 63 -5.94 -2.01 14.60
C VAL A 63 -5.93 -2.19 13.08
N THR A 64 -4.76 -2.19 12.44
CA THR A 64 -4.63 -2.37 10.98
C THR A 64 -5.29 -3.66 10.48
N LEU A 65 -5.16 -4.77 11.22
CA LEU A 65 -5.78 -6.04 10.85
C LEU A 65 -7.30 -6.05 11.11
N LYS A 66 -7.78 -5.31 12.11
CA LYS A 66 -9.21 -5.19 12.46
C LYS A 66 -9.95 -4.11 11.65
N THR A 67 -9.28 -3.40 10.75
CA THR A 67 -9.89 -2.41 9.86
C THR A 67 -9.89 -2.91 8.42
N PRO A 68 -10.89 -3.70 7.97
CA PRO A 68 -10.94 -4.27 6.63
C PRO A 68 -10.87 -3.23 5.50
N LEU A 69 -11.38 -2.03 5.73
CA LEU A 69 -11.44 -0.96 4.74
C LEU A 69 -10.03 -0.58 4.21
N LEU A 70 -9.00 -0.65 5.06
CA LEU A 70 -7.59 -0.42 4.67
C LEU A 70 -7.09 -1.37 3.57
N TRP A 71 -7.72 -2.53 3.43
CA TRP A 71 -7.32 -3.59 2.50
C TRP A 71 -8.14 -3.60 1.21
N THR A 72 -9.06 -2.65 1.04
CA THR A 72 -9.95 -2.60 -0.14
C THR A 72 -9.28 -1.95 -1.36
N ARG A 73 -8.22 -1.17 -1.17
CA ARG A 73 -7.51 -0.45 -2.25
C ARG A 73 -6.06 -0.93 -2.42
N ILE A 74 -5.90 -2.17 -2.91
CA ILE A 74 -4.59 -2.79 -3.14
C ILE A 74 -4.25 -2.75 -4.64
N LYS A 75 -3.25 -1.96 -5.00
CA LYS A 75 -2.69 -1.85 -6.35
C LYS A 75 -1.49 -2.77 -6.52
N VAL A 76 -1.65 -3.84 -7.27
CA VAL A 76 -0.55 -4.76 -7.63
C VAL A 76 -0.08 -4.43 -9.05
N VAL A 77 1.15 -3.91 -9.17
CA VAL A 77 1.74 -3.58 -10.48
C VAL A 77 2.66 -4.71 -10.94
N LYS A 78 2.43 -5.21 -12.16
CA LYS A 78 3.16 -6.33 -12.78
C LYS A 78 4.69 -6.17 -12.78
N ARG A 79 5.20 -4.93 -12.76
CA ARG A 79 6.64 -4.61 -12.75
C ARG A 79 7.37 -5.26 -11.57
N HIS A 80 6.71 -5.43 -10.42
CA HIS A 80 7.27 -6.10 -9.23
C HIS A 80 7.10 -7.63 -9.23
N LEU A 81 6.26 -8.18 -10.12
CA LEU A 81 6.12 -9.63 -10.30
C LEU A 81 7.19 -10.21 -11.25
N THR A 82 8.05 -9.35 -11.83
CA THR A 82 9.02 -9.77 -12.85
C THR A 82 10.40 -10.10 -12.28
N MET A 83 10.60 -10.07 -10.96
CA MET A 83 11.86 -10.54 -10.38
C MET A 83 11.77 -11.99 -9.89
N ARG A 84 12.50 -12.85 -10.60
CA ARG A 84 12.78 -14.29 -10.39
C ARG A 84 11.62 -15.27 -10.67
N ARG A 85 11.43 -15.55 -11.95
CA ARG A 85 11.27 -16.94 -12.42
C ARG A 85 12.26 -17.19 -13.55
N ASN A 86 13.50 -17.55 -13.19
CA ASN A 86 14.34 -18.34 -14.10
C ASN A 86 13.76 -19.75 -14.12
N PHE A 87 12.58 -19.92 -14.71
CA PHE A 87 12.15 -21.24 -15.14
C PHE A 87 12.69 -21.39 -16.55
N THR A 88 13.84 -22.06 -16.68
CA THR A 88 14.30 -22.60 -17.95
C THR A 88 13.26 -23.61 -18.42
N VAL A 89 12.24 -23.15 -19.12
CA VAL A 89 11.42 -24.01 -19.97
C VAL A 89 12.18 -24.14 -21.27
N THR A 90 12.90 -25.25 -21.41
CA THR A 90 13.31 -25.77 -22.72
C THR A 90 12.06 -25.97 -23.57
N GLY A 91 11.79 -25.02 -24.46
CA GLY A 91 10.62 -25.04 -25.34
C GLY A 91 10.38 -23.66 -25.95
N SER A 92 11.08 -23.39 -27.05
CA SER A 92 10.98 -22.17 -27.85
C SER A 92 9.58 -21.91 -28.41
N VAL A 93 8.97 -20.76 -28.06
CA VAL A 93 8.09 -20.00 -28.98
C VAL A 93 8.29 -18.51 -28.72
N SER A 94 8.91 -17.81 -29.68
CA SER A 94 9.07 -16.36 -29.68
C SER A 94 7.80 -15.70 -30.21
N VAL A 95 6.93 -15.21 -29.33
CA VAL A 95 5.80 -14.35 -29.72
C VAL A 95 6.26 -12.89 -29.68
N LYS A 96 6.49 -12.29 -30.86
CA LYS A 96 6.70 -10.84 -31.02
C LYS A 96 5.39 -10.10 -30.71
N GLY A 97 5.20 -9.71 -29.45
CA GLY A 97 4.14 -8.80 -29.03
C GLY A 97 4.47 -7.36 -29.43
N ARG A 98 3.76 -6.85 -30.44
CA ARG A 98 3.85 -5.48 -30.98
C ARG A 98 3.42 -4.49 -29.88
N THR A 99 4.35 -3.68 -29.35
CA THR A 99 4.02 -2.59 -28.42
C THR A 99 3.39 -1.44 -29.22
N SER A 100 2.07 -1.31 -29.14
CA SER A 100 1.37 -0.10 -29.62
C SER A 100 1.42 0.94 -28.51
N TYR A 101 2.11 2.05 -28.75
CA TYR A 101 2.04 3.24 -27.90
C TYR A 101 0.81 4.05 -28.35
N TYR A 102 -0.14 4.24 -27.43
CA TYR A 102 -1.19 5.25 -27.59
C TYR A 102 -0.57 6.60 -27.18
N THR A 103 -0.31 7.48 -28.14
CA THR A 103 -0.10 8.91 -27.86
C THR A 103 -1.44 9.60 -28.01
N ASP A 104 -2.10 9.88 -26.89
CA ASP A 104 -3.23 10.80 -26.84
C ASP A 104 -2.69 12.21 -26.55
N THR A 105 -2.59 13.02 -27.61
CA THR A 105 -2.50 14.47 -27.51
C THR A 105 -3.43 15.06 -28.56
N GLY A 106 -4.72 15.13 -28.22
CA GLY A 106 -5.73 15.89 -28.95
C GLY A 106 -6.42 16.86 -28.00
N VAL A 107 -5.78 17.99 -27.71
CA VAL A 107 -6.44 19.17 -27.15
C VAL A 107 -6.95 19.98 -28.35
N SER A 108 -8.26 20.20 -28.40
CA SER A 108 -8.92 21.21 -29.23
C SER A 108 -9.40 22.35 -28.35
#